data_AF-A0A949JA64-F1
#
_entry.id   AF-A0A949JA64-F1
#
_cell.length_a   1.000
_cell.length_b   1.000
_cell.length_c   1.000
_cell.angle_alpha   90.00
_cell.angle_beta   90.00
_cell.angle_gamma   90.00
#
_symmetry.space_group_name_H-M   'P 1'
#
loop_
_entity.id
_entity.type
_entity.pdbx_description
1 polymer ?
#
loop_
_entity_poly.entity_id
_entity_poly.type
_entity_poly.pdbx_seq_one_letter_code
_entity_poly.pdbx_strand_id
1 'polypeptide(L)' 'MNMKEKLGTYTRVLRLARKPDTKEYTQVAKITGMGILVIGLVGFIIKMVSQLITRYYG' A
#
# COMPACT_ATOMS: atom_id res chain seq x y z
N MET A 1 0.87 -9.06 35.94
CA MET A 1 1.43 -8.17 34.89
C MET A 1 0.38 -7.12 34.57
N ASN A 2 0.62 -5.85 34.91
CA ASN A 2 -0.42 -4.80 34.92
C ASN A 2 -0.58 -4.15 33.53
N MET A 3 -1.82 -3.91 33.09
CA MET A 3 -2.13 -3.31 31.78
C MET A 3 -1.48 -1.93 31.56
N LYS A 4 -1.24 -1.19 32.65
CA LYS A 4 -0.56 0.12 32.63
C LYS A 4 0.90 0.03 32.17
N GLU A 5 1.61 -1.07 32.46
CA GLU A 5 2.99 -1.26 32.00
C GLU A 5 3.05 -1.53 30.49
N LYS A 6 2.10 -2.30 29.95
CA LYS A 6 2.05 -2.57 28.50
C LYS A 6 1.89 -1.28 27.69
N LEU A 7 1.02 -0.39 28.13
CA LEU A 7 0.81 0.93 27.50
C LEU A 7 2.06 1.82 27.57
N GLY A 8 2.79 1.79 28.69
CA GLY A 8 4.06 2.49 28.85
C GLY A 8 5.16 1.96 27.91
N THR A 9 5.18 0.66 27.66
CA THR A 9 6.14 0.04 26.73
C THR A 9 5.80 0.37 25.26
N TYR A 10 4.53 0.29 24.86
CA TYR A 10 4.12 0.62 23.49
C TYR A 10 4.38 2.09 23.13
N THR A 11 4.17 3.01 24.07
CA THR A 11 4.47 4.44 23.85
C THR A 11 5.97 4.71 23.71
N ARG A 12 6.83 3.98 24.41
CA ARG A 12 8.29 4.03 24.20
C ARG A 12 8.70 3.51 22.82
N VAL A 13 8.11 2.40 22.37
CA VAL A 13 8.36 1.84 21.04
C VAL A 13 7.91 2.80 19.93
N LEU A 14 6.72 3.39 20.06
CA LEU A 14 6.22 4.38 19.10
C LEU A 14 7.06 5.67 19.07
N ARG A 15 7.67 6.05 20.20
CA ARG A 15 8.63 7.16 20.26
C ARG A 15 10.00 6.81 19.67
N LEU A 16 10.44 5.55 19.78
CA LEU A 16 11.67 5.08 19.13
C LEU A 16 11.49 4.89 17.62
N ALA A 17 10.26 4.62 17.15
CA ALA A 17 9.97 4.52 15.74
C ALA A 17 10.31 5.85 15.05
N ARG A 18 11.29 5.81 14.15
CA ARG A 18 11.77 6.98 13.45
C ARG A 18 10.68 7.47 12.50
N LYS A 19 10.20 8.70 12.72
CA LYS A 19 9.31 9.35 11.76
C LYS A 19 10.08 9.53 10.44
N PRO A 20 9.57 9.01 9.30
CA PRO A 20 10.26 9.13 8.03
C PRO A 20 10.39 10.61 7.66
N ASP A 21 11.51 10.97 7.04
CA ASP A 21 11.67 12.31 6.49
C ASP A 21 10.68 12.51 5.34
N THR A 22 10.18 13.74 5.15
CA THR A 22 9.20 14.03 4.10
C THR A 22 9.74 13.76 2.70
N LYS A 23 11.07 13.83 2.51
CA LYS A 23 11.72 13.47 1.25
C LYS A 23 11.72 11.97 1.01
N GLU A 24 12.05 11.16 2.03
CA GLU A 24 12.02 9.69 1.95
C GLU A 24 10.59 9.19 1.71
N TYR A 25 9.62 9.73 2.44
CA TYR A 25 8.21 9.40 2.24
C TYR A 25 7.75 9.68 0.81
N THR A 26 8.12 10.84 0.27
CA THR A 26 7.74 11.23 -1.09
C THR A 26 8.41 10.36 -2.14
N GLN A 27 9.66 9.95 -1.94
CA GLN A 27 10.34 9.04 -2.86
C GLN A 27 9.68 7.66 -2.89
N VAL A 28 9.42 7.08 -1.71
CA VAL A 28 8.72 5.81 -1.60
C VAL A 28 7.33 5.92 -2.23
N ALA A 29 6.54 6.94 -1.86
CA ALA A 29 5.21 7.15 -2.42
C ALA A 29 5.19 7.27 -3.96
N LYS A 30 6.18 7.92 -4.57
CA LYS A 30 6.30 7.99 -6.04
C LYS A 30 6.58 6.64 -6.68
N ILE A 31 7.48 5.85 -6.10
CA ILE A 31 7.84 4.51 -6.59
C ILE A 31 6.64 3.57 -6.45
N THR A 32 6.00 3.55 -5.27
CA THR A 32 4.81 2.72 -5.02
C THR A 32 3.63 3.16 -5.90
N GLY A 33 3.45 4.46 -6.10
CA GLY A 33 2.43 5.01 -6.99
C GLY A 33 2.60 4.57 -8.44
N MET A 34 3.84 4.58 -8.96
CA MET A 34 4.14 4.00 -10.27
C MET A 34 3.85 2.50 -10.33
N GLY A 35 4.23 1.74 -9.30
CA GLY A 35 3.94 0.30 -9.24
C GLY A 35 2.44 -0.01 -9.28
N ILE A 36 1.63 0.71 -8.51
CA ILE A 36 0.17 0.55 -8.48
C ILE A 36 -0.43 0.88 -9.86
N LEU A 37 0.03 1.94 -10.52
CA LEU A 37 -0.44 2.30 -11.86
C LEU A 37 -0.15 1.20 -12.88
N VAL A 38 1.06 0.64 -12.88
CA VAL A 38 1.44 -0.43 -13.81
C VAL A 38 0.59 -1.69 -13.58
N ILE A 39 0.47 -2.14 -12.33
CA ILE A 39 -0.32 -3.34 -12.00
C ILE A 39 -1.80 -3.11 -12.30
N GLY A 40 -2.33 -1.92 -12.00
CA GLY A 40 -3.70 -1.53 -12.31
C GLY A 40 -4.00 -1.53 -13.81
N LEU A 41 -3.08 -1.01 -14.64
CA LEU A 41 -3.22 -1.05 -16.10
C LEU A 41 -3.20 -2.47 -16.65
N VAL A 42 -2.31 -3.33 -16.15
CA VAL A 42 -2.26 -4.74 -16.56
C VAL A 42 -3.58 -5.45 -16.20
N GLY A 43 -4.07 -5.27 -14.97
CA GLY A 43 -5.36 -5.81 -14.55
C GLY A 43 -6.53 -5.26 -15.37
N PHE A 44 -6.50 -3.96 -15.71
CA PHE A 44 -7.50 -3.32 -16.55
C PHE A 44 -7.54 -3.92 -17.96
N ILE A 45 -6.39 -4.15 -18.60
CA ILE A 45 -6.30 -4.78 -19.91
C ILE A 45 -6.89 -6.20 -19.88
N ILE A 46 -6.53 -6.99 -18.87
CA ILE A 46 -7.07 -8.35 -18.71
C ILE A 46 -8.60 -8.33 -18.57
N LYS A 47 -9.13 -7.42 -17.74
CA LYS A 47 -10.58 -7.25 -17.55
C LYS A 47 -11.26 -6.81 -18.84
N MET A 48 -10.65 -5.88 -19.58
CA MET A 48 -11.17 -5.38 -20.85
C MET A 48 -11.26 -6.49 -21.90
N VAL A 49 -10.22 -7.30 -22.03
CA VAL A 49 -10.18 -8.46 -22.94
C VAL A 49 -11.20 -9.52 -22.52
N SER A 50 -11.25 -9.86 -21.23
CA SER A 50 -12.24 -10.80 -20.68
C SER A 50 -13.67 -10.35 -21.00
N GLN A 51 -13.97 -9.06 -20.82
CA GLN A 51 -15.29 -8.50 -21.10
C GLN A 51 -15.64 -8.53 -22.60
N LEU A 52 -14.64 -8.35 -23.48
CA LEU A 52 -14.82 -8.46 -24.93
C LEU A 52 -15.14 -9.91 -25.34
N ILE A 53 -14.40 -10.87 -24.79
CA ILE A 53 -14.60 -12.31 -25.03
C ILE A 53 -15.99 -12.73 -24.54
N THR A 54 -16.37 -12.37 -23.32
CA THR A 54 -17.69 -12.68 -22.77
C THR A 54 -18.82 -12.11 -23.63
N ARG A 55 -18.64 -10.94 -24.25
CA ARG A 55 -19.64 -10.35 -25.15
C ARG A 55 -19.73 -11.04 -26.51
N TYR A 56 -18.69 -11.74 -26.95
CA TYR A 56 -18.68 -12.45 -28.22
C TYR A 56 -19.24 -13.88 -28.12
N TYR A 57 -19.03 -14.54 -26.97
CA TYR A 57 -19.52 -15.90 -26.70
C TYR A 57 -20.86 -15.94 -25.95
N GLY A 58 -21.44 -14.78 -25.63
CA GLY A 58 -22.74 -14.62 -24.96
C GLY A 58 -23.85 -14.17 -25.90
#